data_AF-A0A093LBS1-F1
#
_entry.id   AF-A0A093LBS1-F1
#
_cell.length_a   1.000
_cell.length_b   1.000
_cell.length_c   1.000
_cell.angle_alpha   90.00
_cell.angle_beta   90.00
_cell.angle_gamma   90.00
#
_symmetry.space_group_name_H-M   'P 1'
#
loop_
_entity.id
_entity.type
_entity.pdbx_description
1 polymer ?
#
loop_
_entity_poly.entity_id
_entity_poly.type
_entity_poly.pdbx_seq_one_letter_code
_entity_poly.pdbx_strand_id
1 'polypeptide(L)'
;FSSSDLNSNGFICDYELHELFKEANLPLPGYKVREIIQKLMIDSDKNKDGKISFEEFVYIFQEVKSSDIAKTFRKAINRKEGICAIGGTSELSSEGTQHSYSEEEKYAFVNWINKALENDPDCRHVVPMNPNTDDLFKAVGDGIVLCKMINLSVPDTIDERAINKKKLTPFIIQENLNLALNSASAIGCHVVNIGAEDLREGKPHLVLGLLWQIIKIGLFADIELSRNEALAALLRDGENLEDLMKLSPEELLLRWANFHLENAGWHKINNFSSDIKDSRAYFHLLNQIAPKGQKEGEPQIDINMSGFNEKDDLRRAEFMLQQADRLGCRQFVTPADVVSGNPKLNLAFVANLFNKYPALTKPENQDIDWTLLEGETREERTFRNWMNSLGVNPHVNHLYGDLQDALVILQLYEKIKVPVDWNKVNKPPYPKLGANMKKLENCNYAVDLGKHPAKFSLVGIGGQDLNDGNPTLTLALVWQLMRRYTLNVLEDLGDGQKANDDIIVSWVNQTLKEAGKSTSIQNFKDKTISTSLAVVDLIDAIQPGCINYDLVKTGHLSEDDKHNNAKYAVSMARRIGARVYALPEDLVEVKPKMVMTVFACLMGRGMKRV
;
A
#
# COMPACT_ATOMS: atom_id res chain seq x y z
N PHE A 1 -24.27 -23.94 -10.34
CA PHE A 1 -24.97 -25.16 -10.78
C PHE A 1 -25.16 -25.19 -12.29
N SER A 2 -25.91 -24.26 -12.89
CA SER A 2 -26.12 -24.23 -14.35
C SER A 2 -24.83 -24.06 -15.18
N SER A 3 -23.78 -23.46 -14.59
CA SER A 3 -22.44 -23.39 -15.18
C SER A 3 -21.62 -24.68 -15.03
N SER A 4 -22.06 -25.63 -14.22
CA SER A 4 -21.36 -26.89 -13.91
C SER A 4 -22.07 -28.11 -14.51
N ASP A 5 -23.38 -28.02 -14.78
CA ASP A 5 -24.18 -28.99 -15.54
C ASP A 5 -23.98 -28.73 -17.05
N LEU A 6 -22.99 -29.41 -17.63
CA LEU A 6 -22.51 -29.15 -18.99
C LEU A 6 -23.51 -29.62 -20.06
N ASN A 7 -24.31 -30.64 -19.74
CA ASN A 7 -25.31 -31.18 -20.65
C ASN A 7 -26.74 -30.68 -20.36
N SER A 8 -26.92 -29.83 -19.33
CA SER A 8 -28.20 -29.22 -18.93
C SER A 8 -29.30 -30.23 -18.60
N ASN A 9 -28.94 -31.42 -18.11
CA ASN A 9 -29.90 -32.47 -17.78
C ASN A 9 -30.49 -32.33 -16.36
N GLY A 10 -30.06 -31.32 -15.60
CA GLY A 10 -30.50 -31.06 -14.23
C GLY A 10 -29.70 -31.79 -13.15
N PHE A 11 -28.63 -32.50 -13.53
CA PHE A 11 -27.79 -33.28 -12.63
C PHE A 11 -26.31 -33.08 -12.99
N ILE A 12 -25.43 -33.05 -11.99
CA ILE A 12 -23.98 -33.05 -12.22
C ILE A 12 -23.45 -34.47 -12.04
N CYS A 13 -22.88 -35.05 -13.10
CA CYS A 13 -22.27 -36.37 -13.08
C CYS A 13 -20.76 -36.35 -12.77
N ASP A 14 -20.17 -37.53 -12.64
CA ASP A 14 -18.73 -37.70 -12.36
C ASP A 14 -17.82 -37.08 -13.42
N TYR A 15 -18.22 -37.16 -14.68
CA TYR A 15 -17.53 -36.53 -15.80
C TYR A 15 -17.58 -35.00 -15.73
N GLU A 16 -18.74 -34.41 -15.41
CA GLU A 16 -18.93 -32.95 -15.33
C GLU A 16 -18.19 -32.37 -14.13
N LEU A 17 -18.13 -33.10 -13.01
CA LEU A 17 -17.27 -32.75 -11.88
C LEU A 17 -15.79 -32.81 -12.24
N HIS A 18 -15.37 -33.81 -13.02
CA HIS A 18 -13.98 -33.93 -13.45
C HIS A 18 -13.57 -32.77 -14.36
N GLU A 19 -14.40 -32.41 -15.34
CA GLU A 19 -14.15 -31.24 -16.19
C GLU A 19 -14.22 -29.93 -15.39
N LEU A 20 -15.09 -29.80 -14.39
CA LEU A 20 -15.10 -28.65 -13.47
C LEU A 20 -13.76 -28.46 -12.75
N PHE A 21 -13.14 -29.52 -12.22
CA PHE A 21 -11.83 -29.42 -11.57
C PHE A 21 -10.70 -29.09 -12.55
N LYS A 22 -10.79 -29.61 -13.77
CA LYS A 22 -9.84 -29.31 -14.85
C LYS A 22 -9.95 -27.86 -15.33
N GLU A 23 -11.17 -27.36 -15.54
CA GLU A 23 -11.45 -25.95 -15.88
C GLU A 23 -11.06 -25.00 -14.74
N ALA A 24 -11.25 -25.41 -13.48
CA ALA A 24 -10.79 -24.66 -12.31
C ALA A 24 -9.26 -24.71 -12.07
N ASN A 25 -8.51 -25.27 -13.03
CA ASN A 25 -7.05 -25.39 -13.04
C ASN A 25 -6.51 -26.14 -11.80
N LEU A 26 -7.28 -27.12 -11.31
CA LEU A 26 -6.96 -28.08 -10.26
C LEU A 26 -7.02 -29.51 -10.83
N PRO A 27 -6.16 -29.87 -11.82
CA PRO A 27 -6.21 -31.19 -12.42
C PRO A 27 -5.82 -32.24 -11.38
N LEU A 28 -6.79 -33.05 -10.97
CA LEU A 28 -6.58 -34.17 -10.07
C LEU A 28 -6.52 -35.47 -10.89
N PRO A 29 -5.66 -36.44 -10.53
CA PRO A 29 -5.67 -37.75 -11.14
C PRO A 29 -7.07 -38.38 -11.04
N GLY A 30 -7.54 -39.03 -12.12
CA GLY A 30 -8.93 -39.53 -12.19
C GLY A 30 -9.35 -40.48 -11.05
N TYR A 31 -8.41 -41.17 -10.40
CA TYR A 31 -8.71 -41.97 -9.21
C TYR A 31 -8.99 -41.11 -7.96
N LYS A 32 -8.29 -39.99 -7.76
CA LYS A 32 -8.56 -39.04 -6.67
C LYS A 32 -9.88 -38.31 -6.88
N VAL A 33 -10.21 -37.97 -8.13
CA VAL A 33 -11.51 -37.38 -8.47
C VAL A 33 -12.64 -38.35 -8.14
N ARG A 34 -12.50 -39.63 -8.49
CA ARG A 34 -13.47 -40.68 -8.11
C ARG A 34 -13.59 -40.88 -6.60
N GLU A 35 -12.50 -40.83 -5.83
CA GLU A 35 -12.56 -40.90 -4.37
C GLU A 35 -13.26 -39.69 -3.74
N ILE A 36 -13.00 -38.50 -4.27
CA ILE A 36 -13.67 -37.26 -3.87
C ILE A 36 -15.16 -37.32 -4.17
N ILE A 37 -15.53 -37.78 -5.37
CA ILE A 37 -16.91 -37.97 -5.79
C ILE A 37 -17.59 -38.99 -4.88
N GLN A 38 -17.01 -40.18 -4.69
CA GLN A 38 -17.60 -41.20 -3.82
C GLN A 38 -17.85 -40.70 -2.41
N LYS A 39 -16.93 -39.93 -1.81
CA LYS A 39 -17.12 -39.34 -0.49
C LYS A 39 -18.21 -38.25 -0.48
N LEU A 40 -18.23 -37.37 -1.48
CA LEU A 40 -19.28 -36.35 -1.62
C LEU A 40 -20.66 -36.99 -1.83
N MET A 41 -20.75 -38.09 -2.59
CA MET A 41 -21.99 -38.83 -2.81
C MET A 41 -22.44 -39.54 -1.53
N ILE A 42 -21.54 -40.18 -0.78
CA ILE A 42 -21.89 -40.83 0.50
C ILE A 42 -22.53 -39.83 1.48
N ASP A 43 -22.04 -38.59 1.51
CA ASP A 43 -22.49 -37.57 2.46
C ASP A 43 -23.71 -36.76 1.98
N SER A 44 -23.98 -36.73 0.67
CA SER A 44 -24.89 -35.74 0.06
C SER A 44 -25.88 -36.28 -0.98
N ASP A 45 -25.64 -37.47 -1.55
CA ASP A 45 -26.57 -38.16 -2.46
C ASP A 45 -27.66 -38.87 -1.62
N LYS A 46 -28.75 -38.15 -1.36
CA LYS A 46 -29.83 -38.60 -0.48
C LYS A 46 -30.73 -39.61 -1.18
N ASN A 47 -30.81 -39.56 -2.51
CA ASN A 47 -31.68 -40.41 -3.30
C ASN A 47 -30.96 -41.67 -3.83
N LYS A 48 -29.63 -41.76 -3.67
CA LYS A 48 -28.73 -42.86 -4.08
C LYS A 48 -28.75 -43.13 -5.58
N ASP A 49 -28.93 -42.09 -6.39
CA ASP A 49 -28.99 -42.20 -7.85
C ASP A 49 -27.61 -42.08 -8.53
N GLY A 50 -26.56 -41.81 -7.75
CA GLY A 50 -25.19 -41.67 -8.26
C GLY A 50 -24.95 -40.38 -9.04
N LYS A 51 -25.81 -39.37 -8.88
CA LYS A 51 -25.71 -38.04 -9.48
C LYS A 51 -25.92 -36.96 -8.41
N ILE A 52 -25.61 -35.71 -8.73
CA ILE A 52 -25.84 -34.57 -7.82
C ILE A 52 -26.93 -33.68 -8.40
N SER A 53 -28.11 -33.71 -7.78
CA SER A 53 -29.22 -32.79 -8.09
C SER A 53 -28.93 -31.36 -7.63
N PHE A 54 -29.76 -30.41 -8.06
CA PHE A 54 -29.65 -29.02 -7.63
C PHE A 54 -29.74 -28.87 -6.10
N GLU A 55 -30.69 -29.55 -5.46
CA GLU A 55 -30.86 -29.48 -4.01
C GLU A 55 -29.65 -30.06 -3.26
N GLU A 56 -29.07 -31.16 -3.77
CA GLU A 56 -27.90 -31.80 -3.17
C GLU A 56 -26.63 -30.97 -3.37
N PHE A 57 -26.50 -30.31 -4.52
CA PHE A 57 -25.43 -29.34 -4.78
C PHE A 57 -25.50 -28.16 -3.81
N VAL A 58 -26.70 -27.62 -3.56
CA VAL A 58 -26.91 -26.53 -2.59
C VAL A 58 -26.54 -27.00 -1.18
N TYR A 59 -26.91 -28.23 -0.81
CA TYR A 59 -26.54 -28.82 0.48
C TYR A 59 -25.02 -28.95 0.66
N ILE A 60 -24.31 -29.48 -0.34
CA ILE A 60 -22.83 -29.53 -0.36
C ILE A 60 -22.24 -28.12 -0.22
N PHE A 61 -22.83 -27.16 -0.92
CA PHE A 61 -22.37 -25.79 -0.96
C PHE A 61 -22.71 -24.97 0.29
N GLN A 62 -23.64 -25.40 1.14
CA GLN A 62 -24.08 -24.66 2.34
C GLN A 62 -23.65 -25.33 3.66
N GLU A 63 -23.86 -26.64 3.82
CA GLU A 63 -23.81 -27.28 5.15
C GLU A 63 -22.51 -28.03 5.47
N VAL A 64 -21.77 -28.54 4.47
CA VAL A 64 -20.55 -29.33 4.75
C VAL A 64 -19.37 -28.39 5.05
N LYS A 65 -19.26 -27.95 6.31
CA LYS A 65 -18.24 -27.00 6.78
C LYS A 65 -16.92 -27.64 7.24
N SER A 66 -16.79 -28.96 7.30
CA SER A 66 -15.67 -29.62 8.02
C SER A 66 -14.83 -30.62 7.22
N SER A 67 -15.12 -30.92 5.95
CA SER A 67 -14.24 -31.77 5.14
C SER A 67 -13.34 -30.94 4.21
N ASP A 68 -12.05 -31.30 4.12
CA ASP A 68 -11.10 -30.67 3.19
C ASP A 68 -11.53 -30.81 1.72
N ILE A 69 -12.41 -31.77 1.45
CA ILE A 69 -12.99 -32.06 0.15
C ILE A 69 -14.02 -31.00 -0.24
N ALA A 70 -14.94 -30.62 0.66
CA ALA A 70 -15.91 -29.55 0.40
C ALA A 70 -15.24 -28.19 0.21
N LYS A 71 -14.13 -27.93 0.92
CA LYS A 71 -13.29 -26.74 0.70
C LYS A 71 -12.67 -26.74 -0.70
N THR A 72 -12.17 -27.88 -1.15
CA THR A 72 -11.56 -28.03 -2.48
C THR A 72 -12.60 -27.84 -3.60
N PHE A 73 -13.81 -28.40 -3.41
CA PHE A 73 -14.92 -28.23 -4.35
C PHE A 73 -15.44 -26.78 -4.42
N ARG A 74 -15.67 -26.11 -3.28
CA ARG A 74 -16.01 -24.67 -3.25
C ARG A 74 -14.93 -23.81 -3.90
N LYS A 75 -13.65 -24.10 -3.66
CA LYS A 75 -12.54 -23.36 -4.26
C LYS A 75 -12.52 -23.50 -5.78
N ALA A 76 -12.85 -24.68 -6.32
CA ALA A 76 -12.96 -24.90 -7.75
C ALA A 76 -14.13 -24.11 -8.36
N ILE A 77 -15.29 -24.11 -7.70
CA ILE A 77 -16.49 -23.35 -8.14
C ILE A 77 -16.22 -21.84 -8.12
N ASN A 78 -15.67 -21.31 -7.03
CA ASN A 78 -15.40 -19.87 -6.90
C ASN A 78 -14.33 -19.39 -7.90
N ARG A 79 -13.38 -20.25 -8.30
CA ARG A 79 -12.41 -19.93 -9.35
C ARG A 79 -13.05 -19.76 -10.73
N LYS A 80 -14.14 -20.49 -11.01
CA LYS A 80 -14.88 -20.40 -12.26
C LYS A 80 -15.65 -19.08 -12.42
N GLU A 81 -15.86 -18.31 -11.34
CA GLU A 81 -16.69 -17.08 -11.34
C GLU A 81 -15.94 -15.75 -11.58
N GLY A 82 -14.61 -15.71 -11.76
CA GLY A 82 -13.96 -14.41 -12.09
C GLY A 82 -12.45 -14.29 -11.89
N ILE A 83 -11.70 -15.39 -11.91
CA ILE A 83 -10.27 -15.39 -11.55
C ILE A 83 -9.46 -15.96 -12.72
N CYS A 84 -8.83 -15.10 -13.52
CA CYS A 84 -7.88 -15.54 -14.55
C CYS A 84 -6.64 -16.18 -13.89
N ALA A 85 -6.46 -17.48 -14.05
CA ALA A 85 -5.29 -18.22 -13.57
C ALA A 85 -4.27 -18.38 -14.70
N ILE A 86 -3.06 -17.84 -14.51
CA ILE A 86 -1.92 -18.06 -15.41
C ILE A 86 -0.99 -19.12 -14.78
N GLY A 87 -0.61 -20.12 -15.56
CA GLY A 87 0.42 -21.10 -15.18
C GLY A 87 1.81 -20.46 -15.18
N GLY A 88 2.55 -20.59 -14.09
CA GLY A 88 3.87 -19.98 -13.93
C GLY A 88 4.95 -20.65 -14.80
N THR A 89 5.83 -19.83 -15.38
CA THR A 89 6.97 -20.26 -16.21
C THR A 89 8.33 -19.86 -15.61
N SER A 90 8.48 -19.83 -14.29
CA SER A 90 9.78 -19.53 -13.65
C SER A 90 10.17 -20.58 -12.61
N GLU A 91 11.40 -21.07 -12.70
CA GLU A 91 11.98 -22.12 -11.86
C GLU A 91 12.40 -21.65 -10.45
N LEU A 92 12.26 -20.35 -10.13
CA LEU A 92 12.75 -19.78 -8.86
C LEU A 92 11.65 -19.27 -7.91
N SER A 93 10.37 -19.43 -8.28
CA SER A 93 9.24 -19.13 -7.42
C SER A 93 8.54 -20.44 -7.08
N SER A 94 8.78 -20.98 -5.88
CA SER A 94 8.02 -22.06 -5.23
C SER A 94 7.03 -22.79 -6.13
N GLU A 95 7.44 -23.98 -6.59
CA GLU A 95 6.65 -24.93 -7.38
C GLU A 95 5.14 -24.84 -7.05
N GLY A 96 4.34 -24.38 -8.01
CA GLY A 96 2.88 -24.55 -7.99
C GLY A 96 2.02 -23.37 -7.50
N THR A 97 2.55 -22.17 -7.25
CA THR A 97 1.69 -21.01 -6.88
C THR A 97 1.14 -20.32 -8.12
N GLN A 98 -0.10 -20.64 -8.52
CA GLN A 98 -0.87 -19.89 -9.52
C GLN A 98 -1.30 -18.54 -8.94
N HIS A 99 -0.83 -17.44 -9.53
CA HIS A 99 -1.25 -16.09 -9.16
C HIS A 99 -2.37 -15.61 -10.10
N SER A 100 -3.46 -15.13 -9.51
CA SER A 100 -4.60 -14.58 -10.23
C SER A 100 -4.76 -13.08 -9.98
N TYR A 101 -5.41 -12.38 -10.90
CA TYR A 101 -5.65 -10.94 -10.78
C TYR A 101 -7.08 -10.56 -11.20
N SER A 102 -7.56 -9.40 -10.75
CA SER A 102 -8.91 -8.90 -11.02
C SER A 102 -8.93 -8.05 -12.29
N GLU A 103 -9.83 -8.40 -13.22
CA GLU A 103 -10.06 -7.64 -14.45
C GLU A 103 -10.74 -6.29 -14.16
N GLU A 104 -11.60 -6.27 -13.15
CA GLU A 104 -12.29 -5.07 -12.65
C GLU A 104 -11.27 -4.04 -12.14
N GLU A 105 -10.29 -4.49 -11.35
CA GLU A 105 -9.20 -3.64 -10.87
C GLU A 105 -8.35 -3.08 -12.02
N LYS A 106 -8.00 -3.94 -13.00
CA LYS A 106 -7.28 -3.50 -14.20
C LYS A 106 -8.05 -2.41 -14.94
N TYR A 107 -9.32 -2.65 -15.21
CA TYR A 107 -10.19 -1.72 -15.92
C TYR A 107 -10.27 -0.36 -15.19
N ALA A 108 -10.49 -0.40 -13.87
CA ALA A 108 -10.55 0.79 -13.03
C ALA A 108 -9.24 1.59 -13.03
N PHE A 109 -8.10 0.91 -12.85
CA PHE A 109 -6.79 1.56 -12.78
C PHE A 109 -6.36 2.14 -14.12
N VAL A 110 -6.62 1.46 -15.24
CA VAL A 110 -6.34 2.00 -16.58
C VAL A 110 -7.10 3.30 -16.82
N ASN A 111 -8.40 3.32 -16.53
CA ASN A 111 -9.20 4.54 -16.72
C ASN A 111 -8.73 5.68 -15.81
N TRP A 112 -8.34 5.37 -14.58
CA TRP A 112 -7.78 6.37 -13.68
C TRP A 112 -6.44 6.92 -14.17
N ILE A 113 -5.50 6.06 -14.58
CA ILE A 113 -4.20 6.47 -15.13
C ILE A 113 -4.39 7.30 -16.39
N ASN A 114 -5.25 6.85 -17.31
CA ASN A 114 -5.54 7.59 -18.54
C ASN A 114 -6.05 9.00 -18.26
N LYS A 115 -6.89 9.15 -17.23
CA LYS A 115 -7.41 10.47 -16.85
C LYS A 115 -6.36 11.32 -16.14
N ALA A 116 -5.60 10.72 -15.24
CA ALA A 116 -4.60 11.42 -14.43
C ALA A 116 -3.38 11.88 -15.25
N LEU A 117 -2.99 11.10 -16.27
CA LEU A 117 -1.83 11.36 -17.13
C LEU A 117 -2.21 11.82 -18.55
N GLU A 118 -3.47 12.19 -18.78
CA GLU A 118 -4.01 12.59 -20.09
C GLU A 118 -3.14 13.65 -20.79
N ASN A 119 -2.61 14.60 -20.01
CA ASN A 119 -1.81 15.73 -20.50
C ASN A 119 -0.30 15.59 -20.23
N ASP A 120 0.16 14.48 -19.64
CA ASP A 120 1.58 14.30 -19.31
C ASP A 120 2.39 14.03 -20.59
N PRO A 121 3.41 14.85 -20.92
CA PRO A 121 4.15 14.72 -22.16
C PRO A 121 5.03 13.46 -22.21
N ASP A 122 5.44 12.93 -21.06
CA ASP A 122 6.36 11.81 -20.96
C ASP A 122 5.65 10.46 -21.09
N CYS A 123 4.32 10.43 -20.95
CA CYS A 123 3.50 9.21 -21.02
C CYS A 123 2.71 9.06 -22.34
N ARG A 124 2.87 9.99 -23.29
CA ARG A 124 2.12 10.01 -24.57
C ARG A 124 2.32 8.78 -25.45
N HIS A 125 3.41 8.03 -25.26
CA HIS A 125 3.67 6.80 -26.01
C HIS A 125 2.84 5.62 -25.53
N VAL A 126 2.21 5.71 -24.35
CA VAL A 126 1.42 4.62 -23.74
C VAL A 126 0.00 5.04 -23.32
N VAL A 127 -0.25 6.35 -23.09
CA VAL A 127 -1.57 6.88 -22.75
C VAL A 127 -2.25 7.48 -23.99
N PRO A 128 -3.54 7.18 -24.27
CA PRO A 128 -4.44 6.33 -23.48
C PRO A 128 -4.26 4.83 -23.75
N MET A 129 -4.28 4.04 -22.67
CA MET A 129 -4.29 2.58 -22.71
C MET A 129 -5.73 2.05 -22.90
N ASN A 130 -5.92 0.90 -23.54
CA ASN A 130 -7.23 0.25 -23.58
C ASN A 130 -7.49 -0.55 -22.28
N PRO A 131 -8.55 -0.24 -21.51
CA PRO A 131 -8.82 -0.93 -20.25
C PRO A 131 -9.28 -2.39 -20.42
N ASN A 132 -9.66 -2.80 -21.63
CA ASN A 132 -10.10 -4.17 -21.94
C ASN A 132 -8.97 -5.07 -22.44
N THR A 133 -7.73 -4.59 -22.49
CA THR A 133 -6.56 -5.36 -22.95
C THR A 133 -5.47 -5.36 -21.89
N ASP A 134 -4.37 -6.05 -22.19
CA ASP A 134 -3.18 -6.12 -21.34
C ASP A 134 -2.23 -4.92 -21.55
N ASP A 135 -2.72 -3.82 -22.12
CA ASP A 135 -1.92 -2.62 -22.41
C ASP A 135 -1.26 -2.07 -21.14
N LEU A 136 -1.97 -2.12 -20.00
CA LEU A 136 -1.45 -1.69 -18.70
C LEU A 136 -0.12 -2.36 -18.37
N PHE A 137 -0.04 -3.67 -18.53
CA PHE A 137 1.11 -4.48 -18.13
C PHE A 137 2.34 -4.19 -18.98
N LYS A 138 2.14 -3.79 -20.24
CA LYS A 138 3.21 -3.32 -21.12
C LYS A 138 3.59 -1.88 -20.83
N ALA A 139 2.60 -1.01 -20.59
CA ALA A 139 2.79 0.42 -20.38
C ALA A 139 3.61 0.75 -19.12
N VAL A 140 3.51 -0.06 -18.07
CA VAL A 140 4.32 0.11 -16.85
C VAL A 140 5.76 -0.39 -16.99
N GLY A 141 6.06 -1.17 -18.04
CA GLY A 141 7.31 -1.92 -18.18
C GLY A 141 8.56 -1.05 -18.36
N ASP A 142 8.41 0.22 -18.73
CA ASP A 142 9.53 1.18 -18.80
C ASP A 142 9.75 2.00 -17.51
N GLY A 143 8.86 1.85 -16.54
CA GLY A 143 8.87 2.52 -15.24
C GLY A 143 8.40 3.98 -15.23
N ILE A 144 8.14 4.63 -16.37
CA ILE A 144 7.79 6.05 -16.43
C ILE A 144 6.41 6.27 -15.79
N VAL A 145 5.40 5.48 -16.19
CA VAL A 145 4.04 5.57 -15.63
C VAL A 145 4.07 5.40 -14.11
N LEU A 146 4.82 4.41 -13.60
CA LEU A 146 4.93 4.16 -12.16
C LEU A 146 5.55 5.35 -11.42
N CYS A 147 6.64 5.94 -11.93
CA CYS A 147 7.24 7.13 -11.35
C CYS A 147 6.26 8.31 -11.29
N LYS A 148 5.48 8.52 -12.36
CA LYS A 148 4.47 9.59 -12.42
C LYS A 148 3.32 9.35 -11.45
N MET A 149 2.83 8.11 -11.35
CA MET A 149 1.78 7.78 -10.37
C MET A 149 2.24 7.98 -8.93
N ILE A 150 3.51 7.69 -8.61
CA ILE A 150 4.07 7.96 -7.29
C ILE A 150 4.04 9.46 -6.98
N ASN A 151 4.45 10.32 -7.91
CA ASN A 151 4.39 11.78 -7.73
C ASN A 151 2.96 12.32 -7.69
N LEU A 152 2.01 11.70 -8.37
CA LEU A 152 0.60 12.06 -8.26
C LEU A 152 0.03 11.72 -6.88
N SER A 153 0.42 10.58 -6.31
CA SER A 153 -0.04 10.16 -4.98
C SER A 153 0.66 10.91 -3.84
N VAL A 154 1.97 11.13 -3.97
CA VAL A 154 2.77 11.88 -3.00
C VAL A 154 3.68 12.83 -3.79
N PRO A 155 3.29 14.11 -3.93
CA PRO A 155 4.07 15.10 -4.65
C PRO A 155 5.53 15.18 -4.18
N ASP A 156 6.43 15.53 -5.09
CA ASP A 156 7.86 15.71 -4.82
C ASP A 156 8.63 14.47 -4.33
N THR A 157 8.05 13.27 -4.41
CA THR A 157 8.73 12.02 -4.03
C THR A 157 9.89 11.68 -4.96
N ILE A 158 9.70 11.89 -6.26
CA ILE A 158 10.68 11.64 -7.33
C ILE A 158 10.96 12.95 -8.05
N ASP A 159 12.23 13.34 -8.10
CA ASP A 159 12.69 14.38 -9.02
C ASP A 159 12.61 13.85 -10.45
N GLU A 160 11.70 14.40 -11.25
CA GLU A 160 11.47 13.92 -12.61
C GLU A 160 12.69 14.03 -13.54
N ARG A 161 13.68 14.86 -13.19
CA ARG A 161 14.95 14.94 -13.92
C ARG A 161 15.77 13.65 -13.80
N ALA A 162 15.51 12.85 -12.77
CA ALA A 162 16.14 11.54 -12.60
C ALA A 162 15.48 10.43 -13.43
N ILE A 163 14.29 10.66 -13.99
CA ILE A 163 13.59 9.67 -14.84
C ILE A 163 14.24 9.68 -16.22
N ASN A 164 14.66 8.51 -16.69
CA ASN A 164 15.15 8.35 -18.05
C ASN A 164 13.95 8.29 -19.01
N LYS A 165 13.82 9.28 -19.91
CA LYS A 165 12.64 9.46 -20.78
C LYS A 165 12.89 9.14 -22.26
N LYS A 166 14.15 8.90 -22.66
CA LYS A 166 14.55 8.70 -24.06
C LYS A 166 15.55 7.56 -24.18
N LYS A 167 15.57 6.89 -25.35
CA LYS A 167 16.52 5.80 -25.69
C LYS A 167 16.60 4.71 -24.62
N LEU A 168 15.43 4.14 -24.31
CA LEU A 168 15.25 3.18 -23.22
C LEU A 168 15.83 1.80 -23.58
N THR A 169 17.09 1.58 -23.24
CA THR A 169 17.70 0.24 -23.26
C THR A 169 17.21 -0.60 -22.06
N PRO A 170 17.36 -1.94 -22.07
CA PRO A 170 16.99 -2.76 -20.92
C PRO A 170 17.63 -2.33 -19.59
N PHE A 171 18.87 -1.84 -19.64
CA PHE A 171 19.58 -1.29 -18.48
C PHE A 171 18.96 0.03 -17.99
N ILE A 172 18.61 0.94 -18.90
CA ILE A 172 17.99 2.22 -18.57
C ILE A 172 16.56 2.03 -18.02
N ILE A 173 15.81 1.06 -18.57
CA ILE A 173 14.50 0.65 -18.05
C ILE A 173 14.63 0.13 -16.62
N GLN A 174 15.62 -0.73 -16.37
CA GLN A 174 15.92 -1.24 -15.03
C GLN A 174 16.18 -0.10 -14.02
N GLU A 175 16.86 0.97 -14.43
CA GLU A 175 17.07 2.16 -13.57
C GLU A 175 15.76 2.87 -13.22
N ASN A 176 14.86 3.09 -14.19
CA ASN A 176 13.55 3.69 -13.94
C ASN A 176 12.72 2.82 -12.99
N LEU A 177 12.72 1.50 -13.19
CA LEU A 177 11.98 0.58 -12.34
C LEU A 177 12.55 0.50 -10.92
N ASN A 178 13.88 0.55 -10.76
CA ASN A 178 14.52 0.70 -9.45
C ASN A 178 14.12 2.01 -8.77
N LEU A 179 14.10 3.11 -9.52
CA LEU A 179 13.65 4.41 -9.02
C LEU A 179 12.19 4.33 -8.53
N ALA A 180 11.30 3.75 -9.33
CA ALA A 180 9.90 3.55 -8.97
C ALA A 180 9.74 2.68 -7.71
N LEU A 181 10.37 1.51 -7.65
CA LEU A 181 10.27 0.57 -6.53
C LEU A 181 10.80 1.17 -5.22
N ASN A 182 11.98 1.79 -5.26
CA ASN A 182 12.57 2.39 -4.06
C ASN A 182 11.80 3.62 -3.60
N SER A 183 11.19 4.36 -4.53
CA SER A 183 10.35 5.52 -4.19
C SER A 183 8.98 5.09 -3.64
N ALA A 184 8.37 4.05 -4.20
CA ALA A 184 7.17 3.42 -3.66
C ALA A 184 7.42 2.89 -2.23
N SER A 185 8.56 2.25 -2.01
CA SER A 185 8.99 1.83 -0.66
C SER A 185 9.10 3.01 0.30
N ALA A 186 9.65 4.14 -0.14
CA ALA A 186 9.85 5.33 0.69
C ALA A 186 8.54 6.03 1.10
N ILE A 187 7.46 5.84 0.34
CA ILE A 187 6.11 6.30 0.69
C ILE A 187 5.30 5.27 1.47
N GLY A 188 5.87 4.10 1.78
CA GLY A 188 5.25 3.07 2.61
C GLY A 188 4.63 1.88 1.86
N CYS A 189 4.83 1.76 0.54
CA CYS A 189 4.41 0.57 -0.19
C CYS A 189 5.25 -0.65 0.19
N HIS A 190 4.61 -1.79 0.38
CA HIS A 190 5.27 -3.07 0.58
C HIS A 190 5.71 -3.67 -0.76
N VAL A 191 7.02 -3.60 -1.03
CA VAL A 191 7.64 -4.01 -2.32
C VAL A 191 8.66 -5.15 -2.18
N VAL A 192 8.75 -5.81 -1.02
CA VAL A 192 9.81 -6.80 -0.73
C VAL A 192 9.85 -7.96 -1.74
N ASN A 193 8.69 -8.32 -2.30
CA ASN A 193 8.53 -9.41 -3.27
C ASN A 193 8.32 -8.92 -4.70
N ILE A 194 8.73 -7.69 -5.03
CA ILE A 194 8.59 -7.11 -6.36
C ILE A 194 9.96 -6.64 -6.85
N GLY A 195 10.51 -7.35 -7.84
CA GLY A 195 11.70 -6.96 -8.56
C GLY A 195 11.38 -6.06 -9.75
N ALA A 196 12.37 -5.31 -10.21
CA ALA A 196 12.24 -4.53 -11.44
C ALA A 196 11.97 -5.43 -12.66
N GLU A 197 12.56 -6.64 -12.70
CA GLU A 197 12.27 -7.59 -13.78
C GLU A 197 10.78 -7.97 -13.83
N ASP A 198 10.17 -8.20 -12.67
CA ASP A 198 8.75 -8.55 -12.57
C ASP A 198 7.85 -7.47 -13.16
N LEU A 199 8.22 -6.19 -12.96
CA LEU A 199 7.52 -5.04 -13.52
C LEU A 199 7.81 -4.85 -15.02
N ARG A 200 9.05 -5.12 -15.45
CA ARG A 200 9.44 -5.08 -16.86
C ARG A 200 8.69 -6.11 -17.69
N GLU A 201 8.53 -7.32 -17.16
CA GLU A 201 7.72 -8.40 -17.73
C GLU A 201 6.21 -8.14 -17.61
N GLY A 202 5.80 -7.15 -16.82
CA GLY A 202 4.39 -6.78 -16.64
C GLY A 202 3.59 -7.82 -15.86
N LYS A 203 4.17 -8.48 -14.84
CA LYS A 203 3.47 -9.53 -14.08
C LYS A 203 2.17 -9.01 -13.45
N PRO A 204 0.98 -9.47 -13.89
CA PRO A 204 -0.27 -8.77 -13.62
C PRO A 204 -0.58 -8.51 -12.15
N HIS A 205 -0.45 -9.55 -11.31
CA HIS A 205 -0.76 -9.47 -9.88
C HIS A 205 0.21 -8.55 -9.11
N LEU A 206 1.47 -8.44 -9.53
CA LEU A 206 2.47 -7.56 -8.90
C LEU A 206 2.25 -6.10 -9.34
N VAL A 207 1.98 -5.88 -10.63
CA VAL A 207 1.67 -4.57 -11.18
C VAL A 207 0.40 -4.00 -10.53
N LEU A 208 -0.70 -4.75 -10.51
CA LEU A 208 -1.96 -4.29 -9.91
C LEU A 208 -1.84 -4.12 -8.39
N GLY A 209 -1.11 -5.01 -7.72
CA GLY A 209 -0.85 -4.89 -6.28
C GLY A 209 -0.05 -3.64 -5.92
N LEU A 210 0.97 -3.29 -6.72
CA LEU A 210 1.77 -2.08 -6.53
C LEU A 210 0.96 -0.81 -6.86
N LEU A 211 0.28 -0.78 -8.01
CA LEU A 211 -0.57 0.34 -8.42
C LEU A 211 -1.66 0.63 -7.39
N TRP A 212 -2.32 -0.41 -6.87
CA TRP A 212 -3.32 -0.23 -5.82
C TRP A 212 -2.72 0.44 -4.57
N GLN A 213 -1.56 -0.01 -4.11
CA GLN A 213 -0.90 0.60 -2.94
C GLN A 213 -0.58 2.08 -3.19
N ILE A 214 -0.04 2.42 -4.38
CA ILE A 214 0.25 3.80 -4.76
C ILE A 214 -1.02 4.64 -4.80
N ILE A 215 -2.08 4.15 -5.48
CA ILE A 215 -3.39 4.82 -5.58
C ILE A 215 -3.98 5.07 -4.20
N LYS A 216 -3.99 4.03 -3.35
CA LYS A 216 -4.58 4.09 -2.01
C LYS A 216 -3.92 5.16 -1.15
N ILE A 217 -2.58 5.25 -1.17
CA ILE A 217 -1.83 6.28 -0.45
C ILE A 217 -2.28 7.68 -0.89
N GLY A 218 -2.38 7.92 -2.20
CA GLY A 218 -2.81 9.22 -2.73
C GLY A 218 -4.26 9.56 -2.39
N LEU A 219 -5.17 8.60 -2.52
CA LEU A 219 -6.58 8.80 -2.20
C LEU A 219 -6.80 9.10 -0.71
N PHE A 220 -5.96 8.56 0.18
CA PHE A 220 -6.14 8.69 1.63
C PHE A 220 -5.32 9.81 2.24
N ALA A 221 -4.46 10.46 1.46
CA ALA A 221 -3.56 11.50 1.95
C ALA A 221 -4.28 12.64 2.66
N ASP A 222 -5.46 13.06 2.17
CA ASP A 222 -6.23 14.18 2.74
C ASP A 222 -7.36 13.73 3.69
N ILE A 223 -7.46 12.43 3.96
CA ILE A 223 -8.46 11.83 4.86
C ILE A 223 -7.85 11.71 6.26
N GLU A 224 -7.36 12.84 6.76
CA GLU A 224 -6.69 12.96 8.04
C GLU A 224 -7.00 14.33 8.66
N LEU A 225 -7.26 14.37 9.96
CA LEU A 225 -7.63 15.59 10.69
C LEU A 225 -6.59 16.70 10.58
N SER A 226 -5.30 16.35 10.57
CA SER A 226 -4.18 17.30 10.47
C SER A 226 -4.15 18.05 9.14
N ARG A 227 -4.78 17.50 8.09
CA ARG A 227 -4.87 18.08 6.75
C ARG A 227 -6.25 18.66 6.44
N ASN A 228 -7.29 18.09 7.04
CA ASN A 228 -8.66 18.53 6.86
C ASN A 228 -9.38 18.67 8.21
N GLU A 229 -9.25 19.85 8.82
CA GLU A 229 -9.86 20.17 10.11
C GLU A 229 -11.39 20.05 10.11
N ALA A 230 -12.04 20.10 8.94
CA ALA A 230 -13.49 19.93 8.83
C ALA A 230 -13.94 18.51 9.22
N LEU A 231 -13.02 17.52 9.21
CA LEU A 231 -13.28 16.18 9.74
C LEU A 231 -13.69 16.20 11.22
N ALA A 232 -13.34 17.23 11.99
CA ALA A 232 -13.79 17.37 13.38
C ALA A 232 -15.33 17.41 13.50
N ALA A 233 -16.05 17.78 12.44
CA ALA A 233 -17.51 17.71 12.39
C ALA A 233 -18.06 16.27 12.53
N LEU A 234 -17.21 15.26 12.33
CA LEU A 234 -17.59 13.86 12.45
C LEU A 234 -17.58 13.37 13.91
N LEU A 235 -17.13 14.16 14.88
CA LEU A 235 -17.16 13.80 16.30
C LEU A 235 -18.56 13.38 16.76
N ARG A 236 -18.61 12.34 17.59
CA ARG A 236 -19.84 11.81 18.18
C ARG A 236 -19.93 12.26 19.63
N ASP A 237 -21.13 12.22 20.19
CA ASP A 237 -21.36 12.57 21.59
C ASP A 237 -20.43 11.79 22.53
N GLY A 238 -19.59 12.52 23.28
CA GLY A 238 -18.65 11.96 24.25
C GLY A 238 -17.27 11.60 23.69
N GLU A 239 -17.01 11.76 22.39
CA GLU A 239 -15.68 11.57 21.80
C GLU A 239 -14.91 12.89 21.74
N ASN A 240 -13.58 12.79 21.77
CA ASN A 240 -12.67 13.92 21.56
C ASN A 240 -11.89 13.78 20.23
N LEU A 241 -11.06 14.78 19.89
CA LEU A 241 -10.25 14.74 18.68
C LEU A 241 -9.29 13.54 18.64
N GLU A 242 -8.69 13.16 19.77
CA GLU A 242 -7.77 12.02 19.83
C GLU A 242 -8.44 10.71 19.44
N ASP A 243 -9.71 10.52 19.81
CA ASP A 243 -10.46 9.32 19.44
C ASP A 243 -10.71 9.27 17.93
N LEU A 244 -10.99 10.41 17.33
CA LEU A 244 -11.14 10.52 15.88
C LEU A 244 -9.80 10.37 15.15
N MET A 245 -8.70 10.87 15.73
CA MET A 245 -7.33 10.71 15.22
C MET A 245 -6.87 9.26 15.25
N LYS A 246 -7.39 8.39 16.13
CA LYS A 246 -7.02 6.96 16.16
C LYS A 246 -7.64 6.16 15.02
N LEU A 247 -8.64 6.69 14.33
CA LEU A 247 -9.31 5.99 13.24
C LEU A 247 -8.39 5.90 12.01
N SER A 248 -8.47 4.76 11.34
CA SER A 248 -7.90 4.60 9.99
C SER A 248 -8.66 5.46 8.97
N PRO A 249 -8.04 5.80 7.84
CA PRO A 249 -8.71 6.51 6.76
C PRO A 249 -10.00 5.82 6.29
N GLU A 250 -10.03 4.48 6.27
CA GLU A 250 -11.23 3.71 5.93
C GLU A 250 -12.37 3.91 6.94
N GLU A 251 -12.06 3.92 8.22
CA GLU A 251 -13.04 4.15 9.30
C GLU A 251 -13.54 5.59 9.27
N LEU A 252 -12.66 6.57 9.00
CA LEU A 252 -13.04 7.97 8.80
C LEU A 252 -13.97 8.13 7.59
N LEU A 253 -13.68 7.46 6.46
CA LEU A 253 -14.56 7.48 5.29
C LEU A 253 -15.92 6.86 5.57
N LEU A 254 -15.97 5.73 6.27
CA LEU A 254 -17.23 5.09 6.66
C LEU A 254 -18.03 6.01 7.59
N ARG A 255 -17.35 6.70 8.50
CA ARG A 255 -17.96 7.66 9.41
C ARG A 255 -18.49 8.89 8.68
N TRP A 256 -17.73 9.42 7.73
CA TRP A 256 -18.12 10.50 6.84
C TRP A 256 -19.35 10.15 5.99
N ALA A 257 -19.34 8.98 5.34
CA ALA A 257 -20.47 8.53 4.55
C ALA A 257 -21.73 8.42 5.42
N ASN A 258 -21.61 7.82 6.61
CA ASN A 258 -22.70 7.70 7.55
C ASN A 258 -23.22 9.04 8.08
N PHE A 259 -22.34 10.02 8.35
CA PHE A 259 -22.75 11.37 8.73
C PHE A 259 -23.71 11.97 7.70
N HIS A 260 -23.37 11.87 6.41
CA HIS A 260 -24.22 12.37 5.33
C HIS A 260 -25.48 11.54 5.12
N LEU A 261 -25.41 10.21 5.23
CA LEU A 261 -26.59 9.34 5.14
C LEU A 261 -27.60 9.65 6.24
N GLU A 262 -27.15 9.86 7.47
CA GLU A 262 -28.01 10.23 8.59
C GLU A 262 -28.67 11.60 8.38
N ASN A 263 -27.92 12.58 7.88
CA ASN A 263 -28.47 13.89 7.51
C ASN A 263 -29.50 13.81 6.36
N ALA A 264 -29.40 12.80 5.50
CA ALA A 264 -30.42 12.46 4.49
C ALA A 264 -31.63 11.70 5.05
N GLY A 265 -31.64 11.33 6.34
CA GLY A 265 -32.65 10.47 6.93
C GLY A 265 -32.55 9.00 6.47
N TRP A 266 -31.40 8.58 5.95
CA TRP A 266 -31.13 7.21 5.53
C TRP A 266 -30.42 6.41 6.62
N HIS A 267 -30.50 5.08 6.55
CA HIS A 267 -29.85 4.21 7.52
C HIS A 267 -28.33 4.16 7.33
N LYS A 268 -27.61 3.88 8.42
CA LYS A 268 -26.16 3.70 8.42
C LYS A 268 -25.75 2.45 7.63
N ILE A 269 -24.62 2.53 6.96
CA ILE A 269 -23.89 1.41 6.37
C ILE A 269 -22.71 1.01 7.27
N ASN A 270 -22.30 -0.26 7.20
CA ASN A 270 -21.19 -0.80 7.99
C ASN A 270 -19.98 -1.16 7.13
N ASN A 271 -20.12 -1.15 5.80
CA ASN A 271 -19.05 -1.48 4.87
C ASN A 271 -19.35 -0.92 3.47
N PHE A 272 -18.31 -0.79 2.64
CA PHE A 272 -18.43 -0.42 1.22
C PHE A 272 -18.48 -1.66 0.30
N SER A 273 -19.21 -2.69 0.71
CA SER A 273 -19.40 -3.93 -0.05
C SER A 273 -20.88 -4.32 -0.10
N SER A 274 -21.37 -5.19 0.79
CA SER A 274 -22.76 -5.64 0.84
C SER A 274 -23.77 -4.50 0.99
N ASP A 275 -23.44 -3.47 1.77
CA ASP A 275 -24.40 -2.44 2.17
C ASP A 275 -24.61 -1.37 1.10
N ILE A 276 -23.81 -1.40 0.01
CA ILE A 276 -23.86 -0.42 -1.09
C ILE A 276 -24.30 -1.03 -2.43
N LYS A 277 -24.48 -2.36 -2.51
CA LYS A 277 -24.71 -3.09 -3.78
C LYS A 277 -25.91 -2.59 -4.54
N ASP A 278 -26.92 -2.14 -3.80
CA ASP A 278 -28.18 -1.67 -4.34
C ASP A 278 -28.11 -0.20 -4.79
N SER A 279 -26.96 0.48 -4.67
CA SER A 279 -26.73 1.89 -5.02
C SER A 279 -27.60 2.93 -4.30
N ARG A 280 -28.50 2.54 -3.37
CA ARG A 280 -29.43 3.48 -2.72
C ARG A 280 -28.72 4.42 -1.77
N ALA A 281 -27.81 3.88 -0.96
CA ALA A 281 -26.94 4.68 -0.11
C ALA A 281 -26.14 5.69 -0.94
N TYR A 282 -25.62 5.28 -2.11
CA TYR A 282 -24.89 6.19 -3.00
C TYR A 282 -25.75 7.34 -3.54
N PHE A 283 -26.99 7.10 -3.94
CA PHE A 283 -27.89 8.20 -4.35
C PHE A 283 -28.07 9.24 -3.25
N HIS A 284 -28.32 8.81 -2.01
CA HIS A 284 -28.44 9.73 -0.88
C HIS A 284 -27.14 10.47 -0.60
N LEU A 285 -26.01 9.76 -0.59
CA LEU A 285 -24.70 10.35 -0.38
C LEU A 285 -24.36 11.39 -1.45
N LEU A 286 -24.49 11.06 -2.74
CA LEU A 286 -24.26 11.99 -3.85
C LEU A 286 -25.14 13.23 -3.71
N ASN A 287 -26.42 13.07 -3.37
CA ASN A 287 -27.32 14.19 -3.20
C ASN A 287 -26.95 15.08 -2.01
N GLN A 288 -26.41 14.54 -0.92
CA GLN A 288 -25.98 15.32 0.23
C GLN A 288 -24.71 16.12 -0.03
N ILE A 289 -23.72 15.50 -0.69
CA ILE A 289 -22.42 16.12 -0.90
C ILE A 289 -22.39 17.07 -2.10
N ALA A 290 -23.37 16.95 -3.01
CA ALA A 290 -23.42 17.77 -4.21
C ALA A 290 -23.57 19.27 -3.87
N PRO A 291 -22.73 20.14 -4.47
CA PRO A 291 -22.78 21.58 -4.28
C PRO A 291 -24.17 22.19 -4.46
N LYS A 292 -24.60 22.98 -3.46
CA LYS A 292 -25.93 23.60 -3.44
C LYS A 292 -25.95 25.02 -4.02
N GLY A 293 -24.80 25.56 -4.42
CA GLY A 293 -24.70 26.91 -4.98
C GLY A 293 -24.92 28.02 -3.94
N GLN A 294 -24.67 27.70 -2.66
CA GLN A 294 -24.87 28.64 -1.55
C GLN A 294 -23.62 29.48 -1.27
N LYS A 295 -22.44 29.00 -1.69
CA LYS A 295 -21.16 29.68 -1.51
C LYS A 295 -20.79 30.45 -2.79
N GLU A 296 -20.17 31.61 -2.62
CA GLU A 296 -19.74 32.44 -3.74
C GLU A 296 -18.77 31.68 -4.66
N GLY A 297 -19.09 31.61 -5.96
CA GLY A 297 -18.30 30.88 -6.96
C GLY A 297 -18.54 29.36 -7.01
N GLU A 298 -19.41 28.79 -6.17
CA GLU A 298 -19.74 27.37 -6.19
C GLU A 298 -20.87 27.07 -7.21
N PRO A 299 -20.62 26.30 -8.28
CA PRO A 299 -21.67 25.94 -9.22
C PRO A 299 -22.65 24.96 -8.58
N GLN A 300 -23.95 25.24 -8.64
CA GLN A 300 -24.98 24.32 -8.18
C GLN A 300 -25.02 23.05 -9.07
N ILE A 301 -24.99 21.87 -8.45
CA ILE A 301 -25.09 20.59 -9.14
C ILE A 301 -26.22 19.78 -8.53
N ASP A 302 -27.37 19.73 -9.20
CA ASP A 302 -28.54 19.00 -8.69
C ASP A 302 -28.47 17.51 -9.06
N ILE A 303 -28.57 16.61 -8.09
CA ILE A 303 -28.56 15.16 -8.33
C ILE A 303 -29.96 14.68 -8.74
N ASN A 304 -30.05 13.98 -9.88
CA ASN A 304 -31.31 13.42 -10.35
C ASN A 304 -31.61 12.09 -9.64
N MET A 305 -32.62 12.08 -8.78
CA MET A 305 -33.05 10.92 -7.99
C MET A 305 -34.02 9.98 -8.73
N SER A 306 -34.39 10.24 -9.99
CA SER A 306 -35.34 9.39 -10.74
C SER A 306 -34.89 7.94 -10.87
N GLY A 307 -33.58 7.70 -10.99
CA GLY A 307 -32.98 6.37 -11.02
C GLY A 307 -33.06 5.61 -9.70
N PHE A 308 -33.36 6.26 -8.57
CA PHE A 308 -33.38 5.65 -7.24
C PHE A 308 -34.37 4.49 -7.11
N ASN A 309 -35.52 4.58 -7.78
CA ASN A 309 -36.58 3.57 -7.75
C ASN A 309 -36.49 2.56 -8.92
N GLU A 310 -35.42 2.61 -9.73
CA GLU A 310 -35.17 1.60 -10.75
C GLU A 310 -35.10 0.21 -10.09
N LYS A 311 -35.75 -0.78 -10.70
CA LYS A 311 -35.85 -2.13 -10.12
C LYS A 311 -34.61 -2.96 -10.38
N ASP A 312 -34.00 -2.77 -11.55
CA ASP A 312 -32.78 -3.47 -11.93
C ASP A 312 -31.55 -2.80 -11.28
N ASP A 313 -30.84 -3.55 -10.44
CA ASP A 313 -29.71 -3.01 -9.66
C ASP A 313 -28.58 -2.49 -10.56
N LEU A 314 -28.34 -3.14 -11.70
CA LEU A 314 -27.29 -2.75 -12.64
C LEU A 314 -27.63 -1.43 -13.34
N ARG A 315 -28.87 -1.27 -13.80
CA ARG A 315 -29.36 0.01 -14.34
C ARG A 315 -29.39 1.10 -13.28
N ARG A 316 -29.77 0.76 -12.05
CA ARG A 316 -29.76 1.71 -10.92
C ARG A 316 -28.34 2.19 -10.61
N ALA A 317 -27.36 1.29 -10.62
CA ALA A 317 -25.96 1.63 -10.46
C ALA A 317 -25.45 2.52 -11.61
N GLU A 318 -25.85 2.26 -12.86
CA GLU A 318 -25.51 3.15 -13.98
C GLU A 318 -26.11 4.55 -13.82
N PHE A 319 -27.38 4.67 -13.43
CA PHE A 319 -27.97 5.98 -13.15
C PHE A 319 -27.25 6.71 -12.02
N MET A 320 -26.84 5.99 -10.96
CA MET A 320 -26.03 6.54 -9.87
C MET A 320 -24.68 7.06 -10.39
N LEU A 321 -23.98 6.28 -11.23
CA LEU A 321 -22.68 6.69 -11.79
C LEU A 321 -22.79 7.85 -12.78
N GLN A 322 -23.92 8.00 -13.48
CA GLN A 322 -24.20 9.21 -14.26
C GLN A 322 -24.31 10.45 -13.37
N GLN A 323 -24.87 10.31 -12.16
CA GLN A 323 -24.90 11.43 -11.21
C GLN A 323 -23.51 11.72 -10.64
N ALA A 324 -22.71 10.68 -10.36
CA ALA A 324 -21.32 10.85 -9.96
C ALA A 324 -20.47 11.52 -11.07
N ASP A 325 -20.76 11.26 -12.35
CA ASP A 325 -20.08 11.90 -13.48
C ASP A 325 -20.35 13.41 -13.57
N ARG A 326 -21.55 13.85 -13.16
CA ARG A 326 -21.87 15.29 -13.06
C ARG A 326 -21.06 16.00 -11.98
N LEU A 327 -20.66 15.27 -10.95
CA LEU A 327 -19.68 15.71 -9.95
C LEU A 327 -18.24 15.50 -10.44
N GLY A 328 -18.03 14.87 -11.61
CA GLY A 328 -16.73 14.47 -12.12
C GLY A 328 -16.02 13.48 -11.20
N CYS A 329 -16.77 12.57 -10.58
CA CYS A 329 -16.30 11.56 -9.62
C CYS A 329 -16.58 10.11 -10.07
N ARG A 330 -16.94 9.86 -11.34
CA ARG A 330 -17.31 8.52 -11.86
C ARG A 330 -16.20 7.46 -11.75
N GLN A 331 -14.96 7.83 -11.47
CA GLN A 331 -13.79 6.95 -11.55
C GLN A 331 -13.87 5.75 -10.57
N PHE A 332 -13.03 4.74 -10.82
CA PHE A 332 -12.83 3.51 -10.02
C PHE A 332 -13.88 2.40 -10.12
N VAL A 333 -15.16 2.71 -10.32
CA VAL A 333 -16.23 1.68 -10.34
C VAL A 333 -17.03 1.71 -11.63
N THR A 334 -17.39 0.51 -12.10
CA THR A 334 -18.44 0.28 -13.09
C THR A 334 -19.75 -0.11 -12.39
N PRO A 335 -20.90 -0.12 -13.10
CA PRO A 335 -22.15 -0.62 -12.52
C PRO A 335 -22.02 -2.05 -11.96
N ALA A 336 -21.26 -2.91 -12.64
CA ALA A 336 -21.02 -4.28 -12.20
C ALA A 336 -20.19 -4.34 -10.90
N ASP A 337 -19.23 -3.43 -10.71
CA ASP A 337 -18.39 -3.37 -9.49
C ASP A 337 -19.19 -2.93 -8.26
N VAL A 338 -20.15 -2.02 -8.47
CA VAL A 338 -21.09 -1.61 -7.43
C VAL A 338 -22.00 -2.78 -7.06
N VAL A 339 -22.66 -3.38 -8.05
CA VAL A 339 -23.62 -4.48 -7.82
C VAL A 339 -22.95 -5.76 -7.32
N SER A 340 -21.70 -6.02 -7.68
CA SER A 340 -20.92 -7.13 -7.09
C SER A 340 -20.47 -6.82 -5.65
N GLY A 341 -20.40 -5.54 -5.27
CA GLY A 341 -19.97 -5.09 -3.96
C GLY A 341 -18.45 -5.19 -3.78
N ASN A 342 -17.66 -4.86 -4.82
CA ASN A 342 -16.20 -4.91 -4.76
C ASN A 342 -15.69 -3.90 -3.71
N PRO A 343 -15.16 -4.35 -2.54
CA PRO A 343 -14.85 -3.46 -1.44
C PRO A 343 -13.74 -2.46 -1.78
N LYS A 344 -12.76 -2.88 -2.59
CA LYS A 344 -11.60 -2.07 -2.94
C LYS A 344 -12.00 -0.90 -3.85
N LEU A 345 -12.73 -1.21 -4.92
CA LEU A 345 -13.14 -0.21 -5.91
C LEU A 345 -14.18 0.75 -5.34
N ASN A 346 -15.14 0.24 -4.55
CA ASN A 346 -16.13 1.09 -3.88
C ASN A 346 -15.48 2.01 -2.83
N LEU A 347 -14.49 1.53 -2.07
CA LEU A 347 -13.72 2.37 -1.16
C LEU A 347 -12.96 3.48 -1.90
N ALA A 348 -12.34 3.16 -3.04
CA ALA A 348 -11.66 4.16 -3.88
C ALA A 348 -12.63 5.20 -4.46
N PHE A 349 -13.81 4.77 -4.91
CA PHE A 349 -14.88 5.64 -5.37
C PHE A 349 -15.35 6.60 -4.26
N VAL A 350 -15.58 6.08 -3.04
CA VAL A 350 -15.99 6.89 -1.89
C VAL A 350 -14.89 7.88 -1.48
N ALA A 351 -13.62 7.47 -1.48
CA ALA A 351 -12.48 8.34 -1.22
C ALA A 351 -12.40 9.48 -2.25
N ASN A 352 -12.60 9.18 -3.53
CA ASN A 352 -12.67 10.19 -4.60
C ASN A 352 -13.81 11.19 -4.39
N LEU A 353 -14.99 10.72 -3.93
CA LEU A 353 -16.10 11.59 -3.55
C LEU A 353 -15.72 12.50 -2.38
N PHE A 354 -15.12 11.96 -1.32
CA PHE A 354 -14.68 12.74 -0.16
C PHE A 354 -13.64 13.80 -0.57
N ASN A 355 -12.59 13.43 -1.31
CA ASN A 355 -11.53 14.36 -1.68
C ASN A 355 -12.03 15.54 -2.52
N LYS A 356 -13.07 15.33 -3.33
CA LYS A 356 -13.63 16.39 -4.19
C LYS A 356 -14.75 17.17 -3.51
N TYR A 357 -15.58 16.49 -2.72
CA TYR A 357 -16.74 17.08 -2.03
C TYR A 357 -16.86 16.54 -0.60
N PRO A 358 -16.00 17.00 0.35
CA PRO A 358 -16.13 16.58 1.74
C PRO A 358 -17.49 16.99 2.33
N ALA A 359 -18.01 18.15 1.90
CA ALA A 359 -19.27 18.72 2.38
C ALA A 359 -19.37 18.83 3.92
N LEU A 360 -18.23 19.00 4.59
CA LEU A 360 -18.14 19.25 6.02
C LEU A 360 -17.89 20.74 6.28
N THR A 361 -18.40 21.23 7.40
CA THR A 361 -18.11 22.58 7.89
C THR A 361 -17.32 22.45 9.18
N LYS A 362 -16.21 23.17 9.29
CA LYS A 362 -15.42 23.19 10.52
C LYS A 362 -16.31 23.62 11.69
N PRO A 363 -16.40 22.83 12.78
CA PRO A 363 -17.17 23.23 13.94
C PRO A 363 -16.55 24.48 14.59
N GLU A 364 -17.37 25.47 14.92
CA GLU A 364 -16.94 26.69 15.64
C GLU A 364 -16.80 26.47 17.15
N ASN A 365 -16.89 25.23 17.63
CA ASN A 365 -16.94 24.92 19.04
C ASN A 365 -15.64 25.31 19.76
N GLN A 366 -15.75 26.12 20.82
CA GLN A 366 -14.63 26.63 21.61
C GLN A 366 -13.97 25.54 22.49
N ASP A 367 -14.65 24.41 22.69
CA ASP A 367 -14.15 23.28 23.50
C ASP A 367 -13.20 22.34 22.72
N ILE A 368 -12.98 22.58 21.42
CA ILE A 368 -12.05 21.79 20.61
C ILE A 368 -10.65 22.37 20.75
N ASP A 369 -9.74 21.61 21.37
CA ASP A 369 -8.33 21.97 21.43
C ASP A 369 -7.63 21.66 20.10
N TRP A 370 -7.60 22.66 19.23
CA TRP A 370 -6.93 22.57 17.93
C TRP A 370 -5.41 22.41 18.03
N THR A 371 -4.79 22.67 19.20
CA THR A 371 -3.34 22.46 19.37
C THR A 371 -2.96 20.98 19.35
N LEU A 372 -3.93 20.08 19.56
CA LEU A 372 -3.75 18.63 19.43
C LEU A 372 -3.60 18.16 17.97
N LEU A 373 -3.88 19.02 16.98
CA LEU A 373 -3.74 18.69 15.56
C LEU A 373 -2.33 18.88 15.01
N GLU A 374 -1.30 18.98 15.85
CA GLU A 374 0.08 18.90 15.37
C GLU A 374 0.24 17.62 14.53
N GLY A 375 0.37 17.81 13.21
CA GLY A 375 0.43 16.70 12.27
C GLY A 375 1.68 15.86 12.46
N GLU A 376 1.69 14.69 11.83
CA GLU A 376 2.82 13.78 11.86
C GLU A 376 4.13 14.50 11.49
N THR A 377 5.12 14.42 12.39
CA THR A 377 6.44 14.99 12.14
C THR A 377 7.15 14.24 11.01
N ARG A 378 8.16 14.87 10.41
CA ARG A 378 8.95 14.24 9.33
C ARG A 378 9.60 12.92 9.77
N GLU A 379 10.11 12.86 11.00
CA GLU A 379 10.76 11.66 11.54
C GLU A 379 9.73 10.53 11.73
N GLU A 380 8.56 10.85 12.30
CA GLU A 380 7.44 9.91 12.46
C GLU A 380 7.00 9.31 11.13
N ARG A 381 6.75 10.17 10.13
CA ARG A 381 6.37 9.75 8.77
C ARG A 381 7.38 8.82 8.14
N THR A 382 8.66 9.13 8.33
CA THR A 382 9.75 8.33 7.77
C THR A 382 9.80 6.94 8.42
N PHE A 383 9.62 6.87 9.73
CA PHE A 383 9.57 5.59 10.44
C PHE A 383 8.31 4.79 10.10
N ARG A 384 7.13 5.43 10.03
CA ARG A 384 5.89 4.80 9.60
C ARG A 384 6.04 4.18 8.20
N ASN A 385 6.50 4.96 7.22
CA ASN A 385 6.72 4.48 5.86
C ASN A 385 7.75 3.35 5.82
N TRP A 386 8.84 3.47 6.57
CA TRP A 386 9.83 2.40 6.68
C TRP A 386 9.21 1.10 7.21
N MET A 387 8.49 1.13 8.33
CA MET A 387 7.85 -0.07 8.90
C MET A 387 6.83 -0.68 7.93
N ASN A 388 5.95 0.14 7.35
CA ASN A 388 4.93 -0.32 6.40
C ASN A 388 5.55 -0.95 5.14
N SER A 389 6.66 -0.39 4.65
CA SER A 389 7.37 -0.94 3.49
C SER A 389 7.99 -2.32 3.74
N LEU A 390 8.18 -2.72 5.02
CA LEU A 390 8.64 -4.04 5.42
C LEU A 390 7.49 -5.07 5.55
N GLY A 391 6.24 -4.65 5.32
CA GLY A 391 5.06 -5.51 5.33
C GLY A 391 4.62 -5.93 6.74
N VAL A 392 4.72 -5.02 7.72
CA VAL A 392 4.20 -5.25 9.08
C VAL A 392 2.68 -5.36 9.09
N ASN A 393 2.14 -6.15 10.02
CA ASN A 393 0.70 -6.34 10.21
C ASN A 393 0.32 -6.27 11.70
N PRO A 394 -0.55 -5.36 12.14
CA PRO A 394 -1.35 -4.42 11.36
C PRO A 394 -0.50 -3.33 10.66
N HIS A 395 -1.10 -2.68 9.66
CA HIS A 395 -0.54 -1.50 9.01
C HIS A 395 -0.47 -0.35 10.03
N VAL A 396 0.64 0.38 10.04
CA VAL A 396 0.84 1.51 10.95
C VAL A 396 0.26 2.76 10.30
N ASN A 397 -0.82 3.28 10.87
CA ASN A 397 -1.38 4.59 10.54
C ASN A 397 -0.89 5.63 11.54
N HIS A 398 -0.94 5.31 12.84
CA HIS A 398 -0.65 6.21 13.94
C HIS A 398 0.45 5.63 14.82
N LEU A 399 1.67 6.16 14.68
CA LEU A 399 2.87 5.58 15.28
C LEU A 399 2.73 5.25 16.77
N TYR A 400 2.19 6.19 17.56
CA TYR A 400 2.12 6.04 19.02
C TYR A 400 0.91 5.24 19.51
N GLY A 401 -0.12 5.07 18.69
CA GLY A 401 -1.27 4.22 18.99
C GLY A 401 -1.05 2.76 18.56
N ASP A 402 -0.54 2.58 17.35
CA ASP A 402 -0.42 1.26 16.71
C ASP A 402 0.76 0.43 17.24
N LEU A 403 1.71 1.05 17.95
CA LEU A 403 2.84 0.36 18.57
C LEU A 403 2.62 -0.04 20.03
N GLN A 404 1.49 0.32 20.65
CA GLN A 404 1.24 0.15 22.10
C GLN A 404 1.12 -1.30 22.58
N ASP A 405 0.93 -2.26 21.67
CA ASP A 405 0.92 -3.70 21.98
C ASP A 405 2.20 -4.43 21.56
N ALA A 406 3.17 -3.67 21.04
CA ALA A 406 4.46 -4.10 20.52
C ALA A 406 4.43 -5.17 19.40
N LEU A 407 3.27 -5.53 18.82
CA LEU A 407 3.23 -6.57 17.78
C LEU A 407 4.02 -6.19 16.53
N VAL A 408 3.95 -4.93 16.12
CA VAL A 408 4.75 -4.40 15.00
C VAL A 408 6.23 -4.37 15.38
N ILE A 409 6.58 -3.91 16.58
CA ILE A 409 7.96 -3.88 17.08
C ILE A 409 8.58 -5.29 17.06
N LEU A 410 7.82 -6.29 17.51
CA LEU A 410 8.23 -7.70 17.49
C LEU A 410 8.47 -8.22 16.07
N GLN A 411 7.61 -7.88 15.10
CA GLN A 411 7.88 -8.21 13.69
C GLN A 411 9.16 -7.55 13.17
N LEU A 412 9.43 -6.30 13.56
CA LEU A 412 10.65 -5.61 13.15
C LEU A 412 11.92 -6.27 13.71
N TYR A 413 11.87 -6.85 14.92
CA TYR A 413 12.98 -7.65 15.45
C TYR A 413 13.35 -8.81 14.52
N GLU A 414 12.36 -9.53 13.97
CA GLU A 414 12.64 -10.60 13.00
C GLU A 414 13.28 -10.04 11.72
N LYS A 415 12.82 -8.87 11.23
CA LYS A 415 13.40 -8.20 10.04
C LYS A 415 14.86 -7.81 10.25
N ILE A 416 15.29 -7.59 11.50
CA ILE A 416 16.68 -7.30 11.87
C ILE A 416 17.42 -8.53 12.41
N LYS A 417 16.94 -9.74 12.11
CA LYS A 417 17.57 -11.02 12.48
C LYS A 417 17.71 -11.23 14.00
N VAL A 418 16.81 -10.63 14.79
CA VAL A 418 16.68 -10.90 16.23
C VAL A 418 15.52 -11.88 16.43
N PRO A 419 15.78 -13.12 16.90
CA PRO A 419 14.72 -14.12 17.06
C PRO A 419 13.66 -13.71 18.08
N VAL A 420 12.39 -13.92 17.71
CA VAL A 420 11.22 -13.67 18.58
C VAL A 420 10.56 -15.00 18.92
N ASP A 421 10.30 -15.22 20.21
CA ASP A 421 9.51 -16.35 20.69
C ASP A 421 8.03 -15.95 20.72
N TRP A 422 7.34 -16.25 19.62
CA TRP A 422 5.93 -15.94 19.45
C TRP A 422 4.99 -16.66 20.43
N ASN A 423 5.47 -17.67 21.17
CA ASN A 423 4.68 -18.31 22.23
C ASN A 423 4.53 -17.41 23.47
N LYS A 424 5.42 -16.42 23.64
CA LYS A 424 5.34 -15.42 24.71
C LYS A 424 4.50 -14.20 24.35
N VAL A 425 4.06 -14.11 23.10
CA VAL A 425 3.40 -12.91 22.55
C VAL A 425 1.89 -13.07 22.62
N ASN A 426 1.23 -12.14 23.31
CA ASN A 426 -0.22 -12.06 23.38
C ASN A 426 -0.77 -11.42 22.10
N LYS A 427 -1.71 -12.08 21.43
CA LYS A 427 -2.32 -11.61 20.16
C LYS A 427 -3.78 -11.19 20.35
N PRO A 428 -4.28 -10.22 19.56
CA PRO A 428 -5.70 -9.87 19.56
C PRO A 428 -6.58 -11.04 19.05
N PRO A 429 -7.89 -11.06 19.37
CA PRO A 429 -8.60 -10.07 20.17
C PRO A 429 -8.25 -10.19 21.67
N TYR A 430 -7.93 -9.06 22.29
CA TYR A 430 -7.61 -9.02 23.72
C TYR A 430 -8.88 -9.10 24.57
N PRO A 431 -8.85 -9.78 25.74
CA PRO A 431 -9.97 -9.79 26.68
C PRO A 431 -10.30 -8.37 27.17
N LYS A 432 -11.58 -8.03 27.28
CA LYS A 432 -12.01 -6.69 27.73
C LYS A 432 -11.41 -6.29 29.07
N LEU A 433 -11.39 -7.22 30.04
CA LEU A 433 -10.64 -7.06 31.29
C LEU A 433 -9.22 -7.60 31.09
N GLY A 434 -8.21 -6.78 31.38
CA GLY A 434 -6.80 -7.19 31.30
C GLY A 434 -6.14 -7.01 29.94
N ALA A 435 -6.83 -6.44 28.93
CA ALA A 435 -6.22 -6.10 27.65
C ALA A 435 -4.91 -5.32 27.82
N ASN A 436 -4.92 -4.29 28.68
CA ASN A 436 -3.72 -3.47 28.89
C ASN A 436 -2.55 -4.27 29.48
N MET A 437 -2.82 -5.20 30.40
CA MET A 437 -1.78 -6.08 30.95
C MET A 437 -1.16 -6.96 29.86
N LYS A 438 -1.96 -7.47 28.92
CA LYS A 438 -1.47 -8.29 27.79
C LYS A 438 -0.62 -7.49 26.82
N LYS A 439 -1.00 -6.25 26.52
CA LYS A 439 -0.19 -5.31 25.72
C LYS A 439 1.13 -4.98 26.44
N LEU A 440 1.07 -4.67 27.74
CA LEU A 440 2.24 -4.37 28.55
C LEU A 440 3.21 -5.56 28.64
N GLU A 441 2.71 -6.80 28.78
CA GLU A 441 3.53 -8.02 28.72
C GLU A 441 4.33 -8.10 27.42
N ASN A 442 3.70 -7.82 26.27
CA ASN A 442 4.39 -7.76 24.98
C ASN A 442 5.43 -6.64 24.93
N CYS A 443 5.10 -5.44 25.40
CA CYS A 443 6.03 -4.30 25.42
C CYS A 443 7.25 -4.57 26.30
N ASN A 444 7.07 -5.19 27.47
CA ASN A 444 8.18 -5.62 28.33
C ASN A 444 9.08 -6.62 27.59
N TYR A 445 8.48 -7.60 26.91
CA TYR A 445 9.23 -8.57 26.12
C TYR A 445 10.01 -7.89 24.97
N ALA A 446 9.40 -6.94 24.27
CA ALA A 446 10.07 -6.17 23.22
C ALA A 446 11.26 -5.34 23.73
N VAL A 447 11.16 -4.77 24.94
CA VAL A 447 12.28 -4.07 25.60
C VAL A 447 13.39 -5.04 26.00
N ASP A 448 13.04 -6.22 26.51
CA ASP A 448 14.02 -7.26 26.87
C ASP A 448 14.80 -7.75 25.64
N LEU A 449 14.12 -7.96 24.51
CA LEU A 449 14.76 -8.26 23.22
C LEU A 449 15.70 -7.12 22.78
N GLY A 450 15.31 -5.88 23.01
CA GLY A 450 16.14 -4.72 22.72
C GLY A 450 17.43 -4.73 23.55
N LYS A 451 17.32 -4.94 24.86
CA LYS A 451 18.46 -4.90 25.80
C LYS A 451 19.40 -6.09 25.63
N HIS A 452 18.87 -7.31 25.48
CA HIS A 452 19.66 -8.53 25.61
C HIS A 452 20.18 -9.08 24.27
N PRO A 453 19.35 -9.57 23.33
CA PRO A 453 19.83 -10.06 22.05
C PRO A 453 20.25 -8.95 21.09
N ALA A 454 19.50 -7.84 21.02
CA ALA A 454 19.80 -6.75 20.07
C ALA A 454 20.91 -5.79 20.54
N LYS A 455 21.16 -5.73 21.86
CA LYS A 455 22.15 -4.87 22.53
C LYS A 455 21.93 -3.37 22.27
N PHE A 456 20.67 -2.95 22.24
CA PHE A 456 20.28 -1.55 22.15
C PHE A 456 20.53 -0.80 23.45
N SER A 457 20.81 0.49 23.33
CA SER A 457 20.90 1.41 24.46
C SER A 457 19.49 1.87 24.83
N LEU A 458 18.84 1.13 25.73
CA LEU A 458 17.47 1.38 26.20
C LEU A 458 17.46 1.85 27.67
N VAL A 459 18.42 2.71 28.03
CA VAL A 459 18.50 3.28 29.38
C VAL A 459 17.28 4.17 29.61
N GLY A 460 16.52 3.89 30.67
CA GLY A 460 15.30 4.63 31.00
C GLY A 460 14.08 4.29 30.13
N ILE A 461 14.16 3.26 29.27
CA ILE A 461 13.01 2.77 28.49
C ILE A 461 12.51 1.46 29.10
N GLY A 462 11.25 1.45 29.53
CA GLY A 462 10.49 0.30 30.00
C GLY A 462 9.33 -0.06 29.08
N GLY A 463 8.70 -1.22 29.31
CA GLY A 463 7.53 -1.63 28.53
C GLY A 463 6.31 -0.72 28.75
N GLN A 464 6.21 -0.10 29.92
CA GLN A 464 5.15 0.86 30.23
C GLN A 464 5.22 2.08 29.30
N ASP A 465 6.41 2.62 29.05
CA ASP A 465 6.59 3.78 28.18
C ASP A 465 6.12 3.52 26.73
N LEU A 466 6.34 2.30 26.23
CA LEU A 466 5.86 1.88 24.92
C LEU A 466 4.34 1.66 24.93
N ASN A 467 3.81 1.02 25.98
CA ASN A 467 2.38 0.75 26.11
C ASN A 467 1.56 2.03 26.27
N ASP A 468 2.10 3.05 26.93
CA ASP A 468 1.51 4.38 27.05
C ASP A 468 1.66 5.22 25.77
N GLY A 469 2.46 4.77 24.80
CA GLY A 469 2.71 5.49 23.55
C GLY A 469 3.59 6.73 23.73
N ASN A 470 4.55 6.72 24.66
CA ASN A 470 5.44 7.87 24.89
C ASN A 470 6.20 8.23 23.60
N PRO A 471 6.05 9.46 23.06
CA PRO A 471 6.62 9.80 21.76
C PRO A 471 8.15 9.68 21.70
N THR A 472 8.83 10.25 22.68
CA THR A 472 10.30 10.32 22.69
C THR A 472 10.92 8.93 22.82
N LEU A 473 10.39 8.10 23.73
CA LEU A 473 10.95 6.77 24.02
C LEU A 473 10.60 5.76 22.92
N THR A 474 9.42 5.88 22.32
CA THR A 474 9.02 5.07 21.16
C THR A 474 9.92 5.38 19.95
N LEU A 475 10.10 6.66 19.60
CA LEU A 475 11.01 7.07 18.52
C LEU A 475 12.45 6.63 18.77
N ALA A 476 12.93 6.67 20.01
CA ALA A 476 14.28 6.22 20.36
C ALA A 476 14.49 4.72 20.10
N LEU A 477 13.50 3.88 20.38
CA LEU A 477 13.54 2.44 20.08
C LEU A 477 13.43 2.19 18.56
N VAL A 478 12.47 2.81 17.89
CA VAL A 478 12.24 2.65 16.45
C VAL A 478 13.48 3.08 15.64
N TRP A 479 14.14 4.17 16.05
CA TRP A 479 15.41 4.58 15.47
C TRP A 479 16.50 3.50 15.59
N GLN A 480 16.63 2.85 16.75
CA GLN A 480 17.64 1.79 16.93
C GLN A 480 17.33 0.55 16.09
N LEU A 481 16.06 0.22 15.91
CA LEU A 481 15.60 -0.82 14.98
C LEU A 481 15.98 -0.46 13.53
N MET A 482 15.65 0.76 13.07
CA MET A 482 15.98 1.21 11.71
C MET A 482 17.49 1.27 11.45
N ARG A 483 18.26 1.75 12.44
CA ARG A 483 19.72 1.76 12.38
C ARG A 483 20.28 0.35 12.24
N ARG A 484 19.84 -0.60 13.07
CA ARG A 484 20.27 -2.00 12.96
C ARG A 484 19.87 -2.61 11.63
N TYR A 485 18.65 -2.36 11.16
CA TYR A 485 18.19 -2.80 9.84
C TYR A 485 19.14 -2.33 8.73
N THR A 486 19.49 -1.05 8.75
CA THR A 486 20.39 -0.44 7.76
C THR A 486 21.79 -1.05 7.82
N LEU A 487 22.32 -1.29 9.01
CA LEU A 487 23.65 -1.89 9.20
C LEU A 487 23.70 -3.38 8.87
N ASN A 488 22.63 -4.14 9.12
CA ASN A 488 22.57 -5.56 8.75
C ASN A 488 22.69 -5.75 7.23
N VAL A 489 22.18 -4.80 6.44
CA VAL A 489 22.37 -4.79 4.98
C VAL A 489 23.85 -4.66 4.61
N LEU A 490 24.67 -4.01 5.44
CA LEU A 490 26.13 -3.90 5.27
C LEU A 490 26.89 -5.13 5.78
N GLU A 491 26.45 -5.73 6.89
CA GLU A 491 27.10 -6.93 7.45
C GLU A 491 27.03 -8.12 6.50
N ASP A 492 25.97 -8.24 5.69
CA ASP A 492 25.83 -9.25 4.64
C ASP A 492 26.79 -9.04 3.44
N LEU A 493 27.53 -7.91 3.41
CA LEU A 493 28.37 -7.49 2.26
C LEU A 493 29.86 -7.37 2.60
N GLY A 494 30.27 -7.51 3.86
CA GLY A 494 31.66 -7.38 4.29
C GLY A 494 32.21 -8.67 4.90
N ASP A 495 33.55 -8.74 5.06
CA ASP A 495 34.27 -9.86 5.70
C ASP A 495 34.07 -9.94 7.24
N GLY A 496 32.85 -9.68 7.73
CA GLY A 496 32.48 -9.83 9.14
C GLY A 496 32.84 -8.65 10.07
N GLN A 497 33.25 -7.49 9.53
CA GLN A 497 33.39 -6.27 10.34
C GLN A 497 32.02 -5.64 10.61
N LYS A 498 31.69 -5.42 11.89
CA LYS A 498 30.48 -4.68 12.28
C LYS A 498 30.61 -3.23 11.83
N ALA A 499 29.84 -2.84 10.81
CA ALA A 499 29.80 -1.47 10.31
C ALA A 499 29.41 -0.50 11.44
N ASN A 500 30.23 0.52 11.66
CA ASN A 500 29.97 1.63 12.56
C ASN A 500 30.11 2.96 11.79
N ASP A 501 29.76 4.06 12.44
CA ASP A 501 29.73 5.39 11.83
C ASP A 501 31.09 5.77 11.21
N ASP A 502 32.21 5.44 11.88
CA ASP A 502 33.57 5.74 11.41
C ASP A 502 33.95 4.94 10.16
N ILE A 503 33.55 3.66 10.09
CA ILE A 503 33.75 2.80 8.91
C ILE A 503 33.02 3.37 7.71
N ILE A 504 31.77 3.82 7.87
CA ILE A 504 30.98 4.41 6.79
C ILE A 504 31.65 5.69 6.29
N VAL A 505 32.01 6.61 7.18
CA VAL A 505 32.69 7.88 6.81
C VAL A 505 34.02 7.62 6.09
N SER A 506 34.80 6.66 6.59
CA SER A 506 36.07 6.27 5.97
C SER A 506 35.87 5.71 4.58
N TRP A 507 34.90 4.81 4.41
CA TRP A 507 34.55 4.23 3.10
C TRP A 507 34.08 5.30 2.11
N VAL A 508 33.23 6.25 2.55
CA VAL A 508 32.75 7.35 1.71
C VAL A 508 33.93 8.17 1.19
N ASN A 509 34.83 8.60 2.07
CA ASN A 509 35.96 9.44 1.70
C ASN A 509 36.98 8.69 0.83
N GLN A 510 37.20 7.40 1.09
CA GLN A 510 38.05 6.55 0.26
C GLN A 510 37.47 6.41 -1.16
N THR A 511 36.18 6.08 -1.26
CA THR A 511 35.47 5.92 -2.55
C THR A 511 35.50 7.20 -3.38
N LEU A 512 35.25 8.36 -2.74
CA LEU A 512 35.32 9.67 -3.41
C LEU A 512 36.74 9.96 -3.92
N LYS A 513 37.76 9.69 -3.09
CA LYS A 513 39.16 9.92 -3.45
C LYS A 513 39.62 9.03 -4.61
N GLU A 514 39.25 7.74 -4.58
CA GLU A 514 39.58 6.79 -5.65
C GLU A 514 38.91 7.16 -6.99
N ALA A 515 37.71 7.74 -6.93
CA ALA A 515 37.02 8.29 -8.09
C ALA A 515 37.51 9.69 -8.53
N GLY A 516 38.53 10.25 -7.87
CA GLY A 516 39.08 11.57 -8.18
C GLY A 516 38.17 12.74 -7.86
N LYS A 517 37.18 12.56 -6.97
CA LYS A 517 36.26 13.61 -6.51
C LYS A 517 36.92 14.47 -5.43
N SER A 518 36.60 15.76 -5.41
CA SER A 518 37.17 16.72 -4.45
C SER A 518 36.35 16.84 -3.15
N THR A 519 35.10 16.38 -3.14
CA THR A 519 34.25 16.41 -1.95
C THR A 519 34.70 15.39 -0.91
N SER A 520 34.49 15.70 0.37
CA SER A 520 34.69 14.79 1.49
C SER A 520 33.74 15.15 2.63
N ILE A 521 33.59 14.25 3.59
CA ILE A 521 32.81 14.49 4.81
C ILE A 521 33.64 14.18 6.06
N GLN A 522 33.54 15.00 7.10
CA GLN A 522 34.22 14.74 8.38
C GLN A 522 33.42 13.79 9.28
N ASN A 523 32.09 13.91 9.26
CA ASN A 523 31.13 13.11 10.01
C ASN A 523 29.72 13.43 9.52
N PHE A 524 28.69 12.77 10.05
CA PHE A 524 27.29 12.99 9.63
C PHE A 524 26.66 14.31 10.10
N LYS A 525 27.41 15.17 10.80
CA LYS A 525 27.02 16.54 11.19
C LYS A 525 27.72 17.60 10.34
N ASP A 526 28.55 17.19 9.38
CA ASP A 526 29.31 18.09 8.52
C ASP A 526 28.36 19.00 7.71
N LYS A 527 28.50 20.32 7.87
CA LYS A 527 27.61 21.30 7.25
C LYS A 527 27.72 21.33 5.72
N THR A 528 28.82 20.85 5.15
CA THR A 528 28.98 20.76 3.70
C THR A 528 27.99 19.78 3.06
N ILE A 529 27.46 18.81 3.82
CA ILE A 529 26.43 17.86 3.39
C ILE A 529 25.14 18.58 2.97
N SER A 530 24.86 19.77 3.53
CA SER A 530 23.69 20.57 3.16
C SER A 530 23.63 20.93 1.67
N THR A 531 24.77 20.92 0.97
CA THR A 531 24.85 21.17 -0.48
C THR A 531 24.46 19.96 -1.33
N SER A 532 24.38 18.78 -0.72
CA SER A 532 24.24 17.45 -1.36
C SER A 532 25.33 17.07 -2.35
N LEU A 533 26.38 17.88 -2.53
CA LEU A 533 27.45 17.63 -3.51
C LEU A 533 28.23 16.35 -3.18
N ALA A 534 28.56 16.11 -1.91
CA ALA A 534 29.23 14.87 -1.50
C ALA A 534 28.37 13.62 -1.76
N VAL A 535 27.04 13.74 -1.66
CA VAL A 535 26.10 12.64 -1.95
C VAL A 535 26.04 12.39 -3.46
N VAL A 536 25.91 13.45 -4.26
CA VAL A 536 25.93 13.39 -5.73
C VAL A 536 27.23 12.78 -6.26
N ASP A 537 28.37 13.27 -5.77
CA ASP A 537 29.69 12.77 -6.17
C ASP A 537 29.89 11.32 -5.78
N LEU A 538 29.37 10.90 -4.62
CA LEU A 538 29.43 9.51 -4.17
C LEU A 538 28.56 8.61 -5.05
N ILE A 539 27.37 9.06 -5.46
CA ILE A 539 26.52 8.31 -6.39
C ILE A 539 27.22 8.12 -7.73
N ASP A 540 27.85 9.16 -8.27
CA ASP A 540 28.64 9.05 -9.51
C ASP A 540 29.88 8.16 -9.32
N ALA A 541 30.55 8.20 -8.17
CA ALA A 541 31.65 7.30 -7.86
C ALA A 541 31.19 5.83 -7.80
N ILE A 542 30.02 5.56 -7.22
CA ILE A 542 29.42 4.23 -7.16
C ILE A 542 29.01 3.76 -8.56
N GLN A 543 28.42 4.63 -9.37
CA GLN A 543 27.96 4.33 -10.73
C GLN A 543 28.35 5.46 -11.69
N PRO A 544 29.55 5.37 -12.30
CA PRO A 544 30.07 6.43 -13.16
C PRO A 544 29.15 6.78 -14.33
N GLY A 545 28.93 8.08 -14.54
CA GLY A 545 28.15 8.61 -15.66
C GLY A 545 26.63 8.58 -15.44
N CYS A 546 26.15 8.24 -14.24
CA CYS A 546 24.72 8.29 -13.94
C CYS A 546 24.23 9.70 -13.59
N ILE A 547 25.13 10.57 -13.11
CA ILE A 547 24.81 11.95 -12.74
C ILE A 547 24.97 12.88 -13.94
N ASN A 548 23.96 13.71 -14.20
CA ASN A 548 24.10 14.85 -15.08
C ASN A 548 24.44 16.10 -14.26
N TYR A 549 25.72 16.47 -14.24
CA TYR A 549 26.22 17.60 -13.46
C TYR A 549 25.70 18.96 -13.95
N ASP A 550 25.20 19.07 -15.18
CA ASP A 550 24.56 20.31 -15.66
C ASP A 550 23.28 20.65 -14.89
N LEU A 551 22.68 19.65 -14.22
CA LEU A 551 21.48 19.81 -13.39
C LEU A 551 21.81 20.11 -11.92
N VAL A 552 23.09 20.03 -11.55
CA VAL A 552 23.59 20.18 -10.18
C VAL A 552 24.16 21.58 -10.00
N LYS A 553 23.60 22.35 -9.08
CA LYS A 553 24.07 23.71 -8.81
C LYS A 553 25.30 23.66 -7.92
N THR A 554 26.30 24.49 -8.22
CA THR A 554 27.59 24.56 -7.50
C THR A 554 27.96 26.00 -7.15
N GLY A 555 29.00 26.20 -6.32
CA GLY A 555 29.44 27.53 -5.90
C GLY A 555 28.65 28.07 -4.71
N HIS A 556 28.21 29.34 -4.79
CA HIS A 556 27.41 29.95 -3.74
C HIS A 556 25.94 29.54 -3.88
N LEU A 557 25.50 28.58 -3.05
CA LEU A 557 24.15 28.00 -3.11
C LEU A 557 23.17 28.71 -2.18
N SER A 558 22.01 29.09 -2.70
CA SER A 558 20.84 29.43 -1.88
C SER A 558 20.21 28.19 -1.24
N GLU A 559 19.30 28.37 -0.28
CA GLU A 559 18.57 27.25 0.32
C GLU A 559 17.73 26.48 -0.72
N ASP A 560 17.14 27.17 -1.69
CA ASP A 560 16.42 26.54 -2.80
C ASP A 560 17.37 25.72 -3.69
N ASP A 561 18.59 26.18 -3.92
CA ASP A 561 19.59 25.42 -4.69
C ASP A 561 19.99 24.14 -3.97
N LYS A 562 20.23 24.23 -2.64
CA LYS A 562 20.53 23.08 -1.80
C LYS A 562 19.39 22.07 -1.80
N HIS A 563 18.15 22.55 -1.66
CA HIS A 563 16.97 21.71 -1.70
C HIS A 563 16.77 21.02 -3.06
N ASN A 564 16.97 21.75 -4.17
CA ASN A 564 16.93 21.19 -5.52
C ASN A 564 18.02 20.14 -5.76
N ASN A 565 19.24 20.35 -5.26
CA ASN A 565 20.31 19.35 -5.32
C ASN A 565 19.97 18.11 -4.48
N ALA A 566 19.37 18.30 -3.29
CA ALA A 566 18.98 17.20 -2.41
C ALA A 566 17.85 16.34 -3.02
N LYS A 567 16.83 16.96 -3.64
CA LYS A 567 15.77 16.27 -4.40
C LYS A 567 16.35 15.37 -5.49
N TYR A 568 17.31 15.92 -6.25
CA TYR A 568 18.00 15.17 -7.29
C TYR A 568 18.84 14.04 -6.70
N ALA A 569 19.63 14.31 -5.66
CA ALA A 569 20.49 13.32 -5.01
C ALA A 569 19.72 12.12 -4.44
N VAL A 570 18.60 12.37 -3.73
CA VAL A 570 17.76 11.29 -3.18
C VAL A 570 17.16 10.43 -4.30
N SER A 571 16.65 11.06 -5.35
CA SER A 571 16.09 10.33 -6.50
C SER A 571 17.17 9.53 -7.23
N MET A 572 18.35 10.10 -7.40
CA MET A 572 19.50 9.43 -7.99
C MET A 572 19.99 8.25 -7.16
N ALA A 573 20.03 8.36 -5.83
CA ALA A 573 20.36 7.26 -4.93
C ALA A 573 19.36 6.10 -5.10
N ARG A 574 18.05 6.40 -5.15
CA ARG A 574 17.00 5.40 -5.39
C ARG A 574 17.11 4.75 -6.77
N ARG A 575 17.44 5.53 -7.80
CA ARG A 575 17.62 5.05 -9.17
C ARG A 575 18.75 4.04 -9.32
N ILE A 576 19.90 4.28 -8.66
CA ILE A 576 21.00 3.32 -8.66
C ILE A 576 20.71 2.08 -7.80
N GLY A 577 19.62 2.06 -7.03
CA GLY A 577 19.17 0.91 -6.25
C GLY A 577 19.35 1.03 -4.72
N ALA A 578 19.72 2.21 -4.20
CA ALA A 578 19.83 2.42 -2.76
C ALA A 578 18.45 2.67 -2.12
N ARG A 579 18.14 1.97 -1.03
CA ARG A 579 16.86 2.06 -0.30
C ARG A 579 16.83 3.25 0.67
N VAL A 580 16.78 4.46 0.13
CA VAL A 580 16.84 5.70 0.91
C VAL A 580 15.44 6.18 1.30
N TYR A 581 15.19 6.25 2.61
CA TYR A 581 13.96 6.82 3.19
C TYR A 581 14.10 8.27 3.62
N ALA A 582 15.33 8.81 3.68
CA ALA A 582 15.57 10.21 3.99
C ALA A 582 14.90 11.14 2.98
N LEU A 583 14.41 12.28 3.46
CA LEU A 583 13.86 13.33 2.63
C LEU A 583 14.93 14.34 2.23
N PRO A 584 14.73 15.11 1.14
CA PRO A 584 15.68 16.15 0.72
C PRO A 584 16.05 17.12 1.84
N GLU A 585 15.08 17.52 2.66
CA GLU A 585 15.28 18.45 3.77
C GLU A 585 16.17 17.87 4.87
N ASP A 586 16.23 16.54 5.03
CA ASP A 586 17.12 15.91 6.00
C ASP A 586 18.59 16.08 5.64
N LEU A 587 18.90 16.17 4.34
CA LEU A 587 20.24 16.50 3.85
C LEU A 587 20.53 17.99 4.03
N VAL A 588 19.59 18.86 3.63
CA VAL A 588 19.73 20.33 3.71
C VAL A 588 19.93 20.78 5.16
N GLU A 589 19.11 20.27 6.08
CA GLU A 589 19.19 20.59 7.51
C GLU A 589 20.30 19.80 8.24
N VAL A 590 20.92 18.81 7.57
CA VAL A 590 21.95 17.93 8.10
C VAL A 590 21.48 17.19 9.36
N LYS A 591 20.37 16.44 9.23
CA LYS A 591 19.83 15.59 10.31
C LYS A 591 20.72 14.35 10.46
N PRO A 592 21.55 14.23 11.51
CA PRO A 592 22.66 13.27 11.50
C PRO A 592 22.23 11.81 11.38
N LYS A 593 21.09 11.46 12.00
CA LYS A 593 20.46 10.14 11.90
C LYS A 593 20.16 9.78 10.44
N MET A 594 19.46 10.67 9.74
CA MET A 594 19.02 10.44 8.36
C MET A 594 20.18 10.55 7.37
N VAL A 595 21.12 11.47 7.59
CA VAL A 595 22.36 11.57 6.81
C VAL A 595 23.15 10.26 6.88
N MET A 596 23.29 9.67 8.08
CA MET A 596 23.97 8.39 8.24
C MET A 596 23.29 7.28 7.42
N THR A 597 21.95 7.19 7.44
CA THR A 597 21.25 6.15 6.68
C THR A 597 21.42 6.33 5.17
N VAL A 598 21.46 7.56 4.66
CA VAL A 598 21.77 7.82 3.23
C VAL A 598 23.14 7.24 2.85
N PHE A 599 24.19 7.59 3.58
CA PHE A 599 25.54 7.10 3.28
C PHE A 599 25.69 5.59 3.50
N ALA A 600 25.05 5.03 4.52
CA ALA A 600 25.02 3.59 4.73
C ALA A 600 24.31 2.85 3.58
N CYS A 601 23.16 3.33 3.11
CA CYS A 601 22.46 2.72 1.98
C CYS A 601 23.28 2.82 0.68
N LEU A 602 24.00 3.93 0.46
CA LEU A 602 24.91 4.10 -0.67
C LEU A 602 26.11 3.15 -0.57
N MET A 603 26.69 2.99 0.62
CA MET A 603 27.75 2.00 0.88
C MET A 603 27.29 0.59 0.58
N GLY A 604 26.10 0.20 1.06
CA GLY A 604 25.53 -1.12 0.78
C GLY A 604 25.27 -1.35 -0.71
N ARG A 605 25.01 -0.29 -1.48
CA ARG A 605 24.92 -0.39 -2.93
C ARG A 605 26.30 -0.49 -3.60
N GLY A 606 27.27 0.31 -3.16
CA GLY A 606 28.63 0.34 -3.69
C GLY A 606 29.39 -0.97 -3.47
N MET A 607 29.25 -1.59 -2.29
CA MET A 607 29.96 -2.83 -1.95
C MET A 607 29.41 -4.07 -2.68
N LYS A 608 28.18 -4.05 -3.17
CA LYS A 608 27.59 -5.13 -3.99
C LYS A 608 28.22 -5.28 -5.39
N ARG A 609 29.18 -4.40 -5.77
CA ARG A 609 29.82 -4.39 -7.10
C ARG A 609 31.06 -5.29 -7.23
N VAL A 610 31.25 -6.29 -6.37
CA VAL A 610 32.32 -7.29 -6.54
C VAL A 610 31.83 -8.46 -7.38
#